data_AF-A0A929ZTD6-F1
#
_entry.id   AF-A0A929ZTD6-F1
#
_cell.length_a   1.000
_cell.length_b   1.000
_cell.length_c   1.000
_cell.angle_alpha   90.00
_cell.angle_beta   90.00
_cell.angle_gamma   90.00
#
_symmetry.space_group_name_H-M   'P 1'
#
loop_
_entity.id
_entity.type
_entity.pdbx_description
1 polymer ?
#
loop_
_entity_poly.entity_id
_entity_poly.type
_entity_poly.pdbx_seq_one_letter_code
_entity_poly.pdbx_strand_id
1 'polypeptide(L)'
;MSKTKNINILNKRARFEYEILEEYEAGIVLTGTEIKSIRLSKASITESFCEFINQELFVINMSIEEYKFGTFYNHKVKRERKLLLHSQELEKLGKKVKDVGNT
;
A
#
# COMPACT_ATOMS: atom_id res chain seq x y z
N MET A 1 15.85 -24.15 -12.69
CA MET A 1 15.19 -23.51 -11.53
C MET A 1 15.16 -22.01 -11.76
N SER A 2 13.98 -21.44 -12.00
CA SER A 2 13.83 -20.00 -12.24
C SER A 2 14.13 -19.24 -10.94
N LYS A 3 15.10 -18.31 -10.96
CA LYS A 3 15.36 -17.40 -9.83
C LYS A 3 14.09 -16.59 -9.55
N THR A 4 13.53 -16.76 -8.35
CA THR A 4 12.45 -15.89 -7.86
C THR A 4 12.98 -14.45 -7.85
N LYS A 5 12.46 -13.61 -8.73
CA LYS A 5 12.83 -12.19 -8.78
C LYS A 5 12.22 -11.53 -7.54
N ASN A 6 13.06 -11.13 -6.58
CA ASN A 6 12.62 -10.34 -5.44
C ASN A 6 12.23 -8.96 -5.94
N ILE A 7 10.92 -8.69 -6.01
CA ILE A 7 10.38 -7.40 -6.42
C ILE A 7 10.12 -6.62 -5.15
N ASN A 8 10.87 -5.54 -4.97
CA ASN A 8 10.69 -4.60 -3.88
C ASN A 8 10.36 -3.23 -4.48
N ILE A 9 9.24 -2.64 -4.07
CA ILE A 9 8.75 -1.35 -4.53
C ILE A 9 8.90 -0.39 -3.36
N LEU A 10 9.81 0.59 -3.51
CA LEU A 10 10.18 1.50 -2.43
C LEU A 10 9.83 2.94 -2.80
N ASN A 11 9.22 3.68 -1.87
CA ASN A 11 9.06 5.12 -1.99
C ASN A 11 10.33 5.84 -1.50
N LYS A 12 11.27 6.10 -2.42
CA LYS A 12 12.51 6.82 -2.09
C LYS A 12 12.27 8.29 -1.75
N ARG A 13 11.17 8.88 -2.25
CA ARG A 13 10.83 10.29 -2.03
C ARG A 13 10.38 10.52 -0.60
N ALA A 14 9.53 9.65 -0.06
CA ALA A 14 9.09 9.72 1.34
C ALA A 14 10.26 9.73 2.33
N ARG A 15 11.29 8.91 2.09
CA ARG A 15 12.51 8.86 2.91
C ARG A 15 13.37 10.14 2.86
N PHE A 16 13.18 10.97 1.84
CA PHE A 16 13.93 12.21 1.67
C PHE A 16 13.16 13.42 2.21
N GLU A 17 11.83 13.44 2.03
CA GLU A 17 10.97 14.56 2.44
C GLU A 17 10.51 14.46 3.90
N TYR A 18 10.43 13.27 4.47
CA TYR A 18 9.91 13.02 5.82
C TYR A 18 10.93 12.26 6.68
N GLU A 19 10.89 12.54 7.99
CA GLU A 19 11.60 11.75 9.00
C GLU A 19 10.72 10.55 9.41
N ILE A 20 11.26 9.34 9.26
CA ILE A 20 10.56 8.11 9.63
C ILE A 20 10.77 7.87 11.13
N LEU A 21 9.71 8.03 11.91
CA LEU A 21 9.74 7.81 13.36
C LEU A 21 9.61 6.32 13.71
N GLU A 22 8.67 5.63 13.07
CA GLU A 22 8.37 4.22 13.32
C GLU A 22 7.96 3.51 12.02
N GLU A 23 8.35 2.24 11.91
CA GLU A 23 7.98 1.36 10.79
C GLU A 23 7.02 0.28 11.28
N TYR A 24 5.98 0.01 10.49
CA TYR A 24 4.97 -1.03 10.76
C TYR A 24 4.91 -2.00 9.58
N GLU A 25 4.73 -3.28 9.87
CA GLU A 25 4.49 -4.30 8.85
C GLU A 25 2.99 -4.59 8.75
N ALA A 26 2.46 -4.57 7.53
CA ALA A 26 1.04 -4.78 7.28
C ALA A 26 0.82 -5.68 6.07
N GLY A 27 -0.18 -6.56 6.17
CA GLY A 27 -0.73 -7.22 4.99
C GLY A 27 -1.57 -6.25 4.16
N ILE A 28 -1.62 -6.43 2.84
CA ILE A 28 -2.48 -5.65 1.95
C ILE A 28 -3.48 -6.55 1.24
N VAL A 29 -4.74 -6.13 1.21
CA VAL A 29 -5.79 -6.85 0.47
C VAL A 29 -5.69 -6.49 -1.01
N LEU A 30 -5.31 -7.48 -1.83
CA LEU A 30 -5.15 -7.35 -3.27
C LEU A 30 -6.05 -8.32 -4.03
N THR A 31 -6.42 -7.94 -5.24
CA THR A 31 -7.10 -8.79 -6.21
C THR A 31 -6.11 -9.58 -7.05
N GLY A 32 -6.55 -10.70 -7.64
CA GLY A 32 -5.68 -11.57 -8.44
C GLY A 32 -5.00 -10.87 -9.62
N THR A 33 -5.64 -9.87 -10.23
CA THR A 33 -5.04 -9.06 -11.30
C THR A 33 -3.96 -8.12 -10.81
N GLU A 34 -4.10 -7.56 -9.60
CA GLU A 34 -3.11 -6.67 -8.99
C GLU A 34 -1.84 -7.45 -8.63
N ILE A 35 -2.00 -8.67 -8.09
CA ILE A 35 -0.87 -9.56 -7.80
C ILE A 35 -0.06 -9.82 -9.08
N LYS A 36 -0.72 -10.03 -10.22
CA LYS A 36 -0.05 -10.22 -11.51
C LYS A 36 0.71 -8.97 -11.96
N SER A 37 0.12 -7.79 -11.82
CA SER A 37 0.78 -6.51 -12.17
C SER A 37 1.98 -6.20 -11.26
N ILE A 38 1.85 -6.42 -9.94
CA ILE A 38 2.95 -6.22 -8.98
C ILE A 38 4.10 -7.19 -9.27
N ARG A 39 3.81 -8.44 -9.63
CA ARG A 39 4.82 -9.42 -10.07
C ARG A 39 5.56 -9.02 -11.35
N LEU A 40 5.04 -8.06 -12.11
CA LEU A 40 5.70 -7.44 -13.26
C LEU A 40 6.36 -6.09 -12.91
N SER A 41 6.41 -5.74 -11.61
CA SER A 41 6.93 -4.46 -11.11
C SER A 41 6.15 -3.23 -11.63
N LYS A 42 4.87 -3.40 -11.95
CA LYS A 42 3.98 -2.34 -12.46
C LYS A 42 3.11 -1.73 -11.36
N ALA A 43 3.75 -1.30 -10.28
CA ALA A 43 3.08 -0.58 -9.20
C ALA A 43 3.97 0.54 -8.66
N SER A 44 3.33 1.61 -8.17
CA SER A 44 3.97 2.80 -7.63
C SER A 44 3.23 3.29 -6.39
N ILE A 45 4.01 3.66 -5.37
CA ILE A 45 3.56 4.16 -4.07
C ILE A 45 4.08 5.58 -3.79
N THR A 46 4.55 6.29 -4.81
CA THR A 46 5.22 7.59 -4.64
C THR A 46 4.30 8.65 -4.02
N GLU A 47 3.02 8.66 -4.39
CA GLU A 47 2.02 9.65 -3.99
C GLU A 47 0.94 9.05 -3.05
N SER A 48 1.17 7.83 -2.56
CA SER A 48 0.21 7.13 -1.72
C SER A 48 0.38 7.48 -0.25
N PHE A 49 -0.73 7.59 0.46
CA PHE A 49 -0.79 7.81 1.90
C PHE A 49 -1.77 6.81 2.54
N CYS A 50 -1.70 6.68 3.86
CA CYS A 50 -2.61 5.82 4.62
C CYS A 50 -3.65 6.67 5.33
N GLU A 51 -4.92 6.25 5.29
CA GLU A 51 -6.02 6.93 5.95
C GLU A 51 -6.86 5.95 6.78
N PHE A 52 -7.32 6.41 7.94
CA PHE A 52 -8.22 5.65 8.80
C PHE A 52 -9.68 5.91 8.41
N ILE A 53 -10.37 4.86 7.98
CA ILE A 53 -11.81 4.89 7.67
C ILE A 53 -12.50 3.87 8.58
N ASN A 54 -13.40 4.34 9.45
CA ASN A 54 -14.19 3.48 10.35
C ASN A 54 -13.35 2.49 11.19
N GLN A 55 -12.22 2.95 11.74
CA GLN A 55 -11.23 2.15 12.52
C GLN A 55 -10.42 1.14 11.71
N GLU A 56 -10.55 1.14 10.39
CA GLU A 56 -9.73 0.34 9.50
C GLU A 56 -8.74 1.23 8.75
N LEU A 57 -7.56 0.69 8.43
CA LEU A 57 -6.53 1.43 7.73
C LEU A 57 -6.59 1.10 6.23
N PHE A 58 -6.57 2.14 5.39
CA PHE A 58 -6.57 2.01 3.93
C PHE A 58 -5.39 2.76 3.33
N VAL A 59 -4.79 2.18 2.29
CA VAL A 59 -3.87 2.90 1.41
C VAL A 59 -4.66 3.55 0.29
N ILE A 60 -4.47 4.86 0.15
CA ILE A 60 -5.07 5.69 -0.89
C ILE A 60 -3.97 6.12 -1.86
N ASN A 61 -4.35 6.39 -3.12
CA ASN A 61 -3.45 6.83 -4.18
C ASN A 61 -2.30 5.88 -4.57
N MET A 62 -2.30 4.64 -4.07
CA MET A 62 -1.43 3.60 -4.61
C MET A 62 -1.84 3.28 -6.05
N SER A 63 -0.88 3.40 -6.97
CA SER A 63 -1.09 3.13 -8.39
C SER A 63 -0.60 1.73 -8.72
N ILE A 64 -1.51 0.87 -9.17
CA ILE A 64 -1.17 -0.45 -9.73
C ILE A 64 -1.68 -0.47 -11.16
N GLU A 65 -0.79 -0.63 -12.14
CA GLU A 65 -1.24 -0.66 -13.53
C GLU A 65 -2.10 -1.89 -13.81
N GLU A 66 -3.05 -1.73 -14.71
CA GLU A 66 -3.87 -2.85 -15.15
C GLU A 66 -3.02 -3.95 -15.80
N TYR A 67 -3.44 -5.19 -15.57
CA TYR A 67 -2.78 -6.34 -16.16
C TYR A 67 -3.16 -6.43 -17.64
N LYS A 68 -2.22 -6.16 -18.54
CA LYS A 68 -2.44 -6.10 -20.01
C LYS A 68 -3.02 -7.38 -20.64
N PHE A 69 -2.90 -8.53 -19.98
CA PHE A 69 -3.47 -9.79 -20.46
C PHE A 69 -4.82 -10.15 -19.79
N GLY A 70 -5.40 -9.21 -19.04
CA GLY A 70 -6.76 -9.29 -18.52
C GLY A 70 -7.77 -8.86 -19.58
N THR A 71 -8.84 -9.64 -19.74
CA THR A 71 -9.82 -9.45 -20.83
C THR A 71 -10.96 -8.51 -20.42
N PHE A 72 -11.65 -8.79 -19.31
CA PHE A 72 -12.87 -8.06 -18.92
C PHE A 72 -12.91 -7.66 -17.43
N TYR A 73 -12.15 -8.32 -16.56
CA TYR A 73 -12.13 -8.07 -15.11
C TYR A 73 -10.86 -7.33 -14.69
N ASN A 74 -10.67 -6.11 -15.20
CA ASN A 74 -9.58 -5.26 -14.74
C ASN A 74 -9.94 -4.54 -13.44
N HIS A 75 -8.94 -4.33 -12.59
CA HIS A 75 -9.07 -3.56 -11.35
C HIS A 75 -8.85 -2.07 -11.66
N LYS A 76 -9.45 -1.20 -10.85
CA LYS A 76 -9.15 0.24 -10.92
C LYS A 76 -7.72 0.49 -10.44
N VAL A 77 -6.96 1.28 -11.21
CA VAL A 77 -5.54 1.58 -10.94
C VAL A 77 -5.33 2.19 -9.55
N LYS A 78 -6.11 3.23 -9.22
CA LYS A 78 -6.05 3.98 -7.94
C LYS A 78 -7.14 3.57 -6.96
N ARG A 79 -7.34 2.27 -6.77
CA ARG A 79 -8.30 1.74 -5.79
C ARG A 79 -7.78 1.91 -4.36
N GLU A 80 -8.68 2.19 -3.43
CA GLU A 80 -8.43 2.11 -1.98
C GLU A 80 -8.23 0.65 -1.55
N ARG A 81 -7.12 0.38 -0.87
CA ARG A 81 -6.73 -0.99 -0.48
C ARG A 81 -6.63 -1.09 1.03
N LYS A 82 -7.37 -2.02 1.60
CA LYS A 82 -7.37 -2.27 3.04
C LYS A 82 -6.02 -2.85 3.48
N LEU A 83 -5.49 -2.31 4.56
CA LEU A 83 -4.35 -2.86 5.27
C LEU A 83 -4.80 -3.73 6.44
N LEU A 84 -4.04 -4.80 6.67
CA LEU A 84 -4.25 -5.79 7.72
C LEU A 84 -3.09 -5.66 8.69
N LEU A 85 -3.39 -5.10 9.87
CA LEU A 85 -2.47 -4.98 11.00
C LEU A 85 -3.09 -5.63 12.24
N HIS A 86 -2.29 -5.80 13.29
CA HIS A 86 -2.82 -6.26 14.57
C HIS A 86 -3.73 -5.19 15.19
N SER A 87 -4.76 -5.61 15.93
CA SER A 87 -5.74 -4.69 16.54
C SER A 87 -5.08 -3.64 17.46
N GLN A 88 -4.09 -4.06 18.24
CA GLN A 88 -3.32 -3.18 19.12
C GLN A 88 -2.47 -2.14 18.35
N GLU A 89 -1.99 -2.48 17.15
CA GLU A 89 -1.22 -1.55 16.31
C GLU A 89 -2.14 -0.49 15.70
N LEU A 90 -3.31 -0.91 15.21
CA LEU A 90 -4.33 0.01 14.69
C LEU A 90 -4.79 1.03 15.75
N GLU A 91 -4.99 0.59 17.00
CA GLU A 91 -5.38 1.49 18.08
C GLU A 91 -4.27 2.50 18.41
N LYS A 92 -3.00 2.06 18.45
CA LYS A 92 -1.85 2.93 18.68
C LYS A 92 -1.68 3.95 17.55
N LEU A 93 -1.72 3.51 16.29
CA LEU A 93 -1.62 4.39 15.13
C LEU A 93 -2.79 5.40 15.11
N GLY A 94 -4.02 4.93 15.37
CA GLY A 94 -5.21 5.78 15.38
C GLY A 94 -5.15 6.88 16.44
N LYS A 95 -4.52 6.63 17.59
CA LYS A 95 -4.24 7.66 18.60
C LYS A 95 -3.20 8.66 18.08
N LYS A 96 -2.10 8.17 17.49
CA LYS A 96 -1.01 9.02 16.97
C LYS A 96 -1.40 9.92 15.79
N VAL A 97 -2.32 9.47 14.95
CA VAL A 97 -2.85 10.25 13.81
C VAL A 97 -3.83 11.33 14.29
N LYS A 98 -4.55 11.10 15.40
CA LYS A 98 -5.45 12.09 16.00
C LYS A 98 -4.71 13.17 16.78
N ASP A 99 -3.56 12.84 17.37
CA ASP A 99 -2.63 13.82 17.92
C ASP A 99 -1.98 14.60 16.77
N VAL A 100 -2.35 15.88 16.67
CA VAL A 100 -2.17 16.76 15.52
C VAL A 100 -0.71 16.82 15.04
N GLY A 101 -0.45 16.44 13.77
CA GLY A 101 0.82 16.71 13.08
C GLY A 101 1.48 15.55 12.34
N ASN A 102 1.00 14.32 12.50
CA ASN A 102 1.62 13.13 11.88
C ASN A 102 0.78 12.64 10.69
N THR A 103 1.38 12.63 9.49
CA THR A 103 0.76 12.09 8.25
C THR A 103 1.70 11.08 7.59
#